data_AF-A0A087EBM5-F1
#
_entry.id   AF-A0A087EBM5-F1
#
_cell.length_a   1.000
_cell.length_b   1.000
_cell.length_c   1.000
_cell.angle_alpha   90.00
_cell.angle_beta   90.00
_cell.angle_gamma   90.00
#
_symmetry.space_group_name_H-M   'P 1'
#
loop_
_entity.id
_entity.type
_entity.pdbx_description
1 polymer ?
#
loop_
_entity_poly.entity_id
_entity_poly.type
_entity_poly.pdbx_seq_one_letter_code
_entity_poly.pdbx_strand_id
1 'polypeptide(L)' 'MTSEELTAEARYAATLTRLEYLVTAGVITEVQAARIAVRVADRTGAMLGGLNARVRVDLSAAPSDL' A
#
# COMPACT_ATOMS: atom_id res chain seq x y z
N MET A 1 -2.08 2.13 -13.85
CA MET A 1 -2.47 1.82 -12.46
C MET A 1 -3.58 0.79 -12.51
N THR A 2 -3.35 -0.40 -11.95
CA THR A 2 -4.32 -1.51 -11.94
C THR A 2 -5.37 -1.32 -10.83
N SER A 3 -6.48 -2.06 -10.89
CA SER A 3 -7.51 -2.03 -9.84
C SER A 3 -6.96 -2.46 -8.46
N GLU A 4 -5.97 -3.37 -8.44
CA GLU A 4 -5.33 -3.81 -7.20
C GLU A 4 -4.41 -2.74 -6.63
N GLU A 5 -3.66 -2.03 -7.47
CA GLU A 5 -2.83 -0.88 -7.05
C GLU A 5 -3.71 0.21 -6.44
N LEU A 6 -4.82 0.56 -7.11
CA LEU A 6 -5.77 1.55 -6.62
C LEU A 6 -6.40 1.14 -5.27
N THR A 7 -6.70 -0.14 -5.10
CA THR A 7 -7.25 -0.68 -3.86
C THR A 7 -6.23 -0.61 -2.72
N ALA A 8 -4.96 -0.89 -3.01
CA ALA A 8 -3.87 -0.78 -2.04
C ALA A 8 -3.66 0.67 -1.59
N GLU A 9 -3.65 1.62 -2.53
CA GLU A 9 -3.56 3.05 -2.23
C GLU A 9 -4.76 3.57 -1.44
N ALA A 10 -5.98 3.17 -1.79
CA ALA A 10 -7.19 3.57 -1.05
C ALA A 10 -7.16 3.08 0.40
N ARG A 11 -6.70 1.84 0.63
CA ARG A 11 -6.52 1.28 1.98
C ARG A 11 -5.45 2.01 2.77
N TYR A 12 -4.36 2.40 2.11
CA TYR A 12 -3.29 3.21 2.70
C TYR A 12 -3.85 4.56 3.19
N ALA A 13 -4.56 5.29 2.32
CA ALA A 13 -5.17 6.58 2.65
C ALA A 13 -6.16 6.48 3.81
N ALA A 14 -7.06 5.48 3.80
CA ALA A 14 -8.01 5.27 4.89
C ALA A 14 -7.32 4.99 6.23
N THR A 15 -6.18 4.29 6.20
CA THR A 15 -5.38 4.01 7.40
C THR A 15 -4.74 5.28 7.95
N LEU A 16 -4.22 6.18 7.09
CA LEU A 16 -3.67 7.47 7.53
C LEU A 16 -4.74 8.34 8.19
N THR A 17 -5.91 8.47 7.58
CA THR A 17 -7.04 9.21 8.18
C THR A 17 -7.44 8.63 9.55
N ARG A 18 -7.42 7.30 9.69
CA ARG A 18 -7.69 6.65 10.97
C ARG A 18 -6.64 6.98 12.02
N LEU A 19 -5.35 7.03 11.65
CA LEU A 19 -4.27 7.37 12.56
C LEU A 19 -4.38 8.82 13.04
N GLU A 20 -4.66 9.76 12.14
CA GLU A 20 -4.90 11.16 12.47
C GLU A 20 -6.02 11.30 13.50
N TYR A 21 -7.16 10.63 13.26
CA TYR A 21 -8.27 10.62 14.22
C TYR A 21 -7.85 10.10 15.61
N LEU A 22 -7.07 9.02 15.66
CA LEU A 22 -6.62 8.43 16.94
C LEU A 22 -5.65 9.33 17.69
N VAL A 23 -4.84 10.12 16.97
CA VAL A 23 -3.98 11.16 17.56
C VAL A 23 -4.84 12.29 18.12
N THR A 24 -5.79 12.82 17.34
CA THR A 24 -6.69 13.89 17.79
C THR A 24 -7.53 13.47 18.99
N ALA A 25 -7.96 12.21 19.05
CA ALA A 25 -8.69 11.64 20.18
C ALA A 25 -7.81 11.34 21.40
N GLY A 26 -6.49 11.57 21.33
CA GLY A 26 -5.54 11.31 22.41
C GLY A 26 -5.32 9.82 22.73
N VAL A 27 -5.75 8.92 21.84
CA VAL A 27 -5.63 7.46 22.03
C VAL A 27 -4.19 7.00 21.80
N ILE A 28 -3.50 7.62 20.85
CA ILE A 28 -2.08 7.37 20.54
C ILE A 28 -1.35 8.70 20.38
N THR A 29 -0.03 8.68 20.56
CA THR A 29 0.81 9.86 20.31
C THR A 29 1.14 10.01 18.82
N GLU A 30 1.54 11.22 18.41
CA GLU A 30 2.06 11.48 17.05
C GLU A 30 3.24 10.56 16.69
N VAL A 31 4.13 10.28 17.65
CA VAL A 31 5.28 9.38 17.46
C VAL A 31 4.81 7.94 17.21
N GLN A 32 3.78 7.48 17.92
CA GLN A 32 3.19 6.16 17.69
C GLN A 32 2.52 6.09 16.31
N ALA A 33 1.77 7.12 15.94
CA ALA A 33 1.12 7.22 14.63
C ALA A 33 2.15 7.21 13.48
N ALA A 34 3.23 7.99 13.58
CA ALA A 34 4.30 8.02 12.58
C ALA A 34 4.96 6.65 12.41
N ARG A 35 5.25 5.94 13.52
CA ARG A 35 5.80 4.58 13.46
C ARG A 35 4.85 3.59 12.80
N ILE A 36 3.54 3.72 13.00
CA ILE A 36 2.55 2.88 12.33
C ILE A 36 2.50 3.23 10.84
N ALA A 37 2.45 4.53 10.49
CA ALA A 37 2.40 4.99 9.10
C ALA A 37 3.58 4.47 8.27
N VAL A 38 4.80 4.46 8.82
CA VAL A 38 5.98 3.86 8.15
C VAL A 38 5.78 2.38 7.87
N ARG A 39 5.36 1.59 8.88
CA ARG A 39 5.12 0.14 8.68
C ARG A 39 4.03 -0.14 7.65
N VAL A 40 2.98 0.70 7.61
CA VAL A 40 1.90 0.56 6.63
C VAL A 40 2.39 0.94 5.23
N ALA A 41 3.24 1.97 5.10
CA ALA A 41 3.87 2.36 3.84
C ALA A 41 4.77 1.24 3.30
N ASP A 42 5.64 0.67 4.15
CA ASP A 42 6.52 -0.45 3.78
C ASP A 42 5.73 -1.65 3.26
N ARG A 43 4.64 -2.02 3.96
CA ARG A 43 3.76 -3.12 3.56
C ARG A 43 3.07 -2.85 2.23
N THR A 44 2.60 -1.62 2.03
CA THR A 44 1.91 -1.21 0.79
C THR A 44 2.89 -1.21 -0.38
N GLY A 45 4.08 -0.67 -0.20
CA GLY A 45 5.15 -0.69 -1.19
C GLY A 45 5.57 -2.12 -1.56
N ALA A 46 5.72 -3.01 -0.59
CA ALA A 46 6.01 -4.42 -0.86
C ALA A 46 4.91 -5.12 -1.67
N MET A 47 3.63 -4.82 -1.38
CA MET A 47 2.49 -5.36 -2.13
C MET A 47 2.49 -4.87 -3.59
N LEU A 48 2.65 -3.56 -3.80
CA LEU A 48 2.72 -2.95 -5.13
C LEU A 48 3.92 -3.46 -5.93
N GLY A 49 5.09 -3.58 -5.29
CA GLY A 49 6.30 -4.14 -5.90
C GLY A 49 6.12 -5.59 -6.34
N GLY A 50 5.52 -6.43 -5.50
CA GLY A 50 5.19 -7.82 -5.84
C GLY A 50 4.17 -7.93 -6.98
N LEU A 51 3.17 -7.06 -7.01
CA LEU A 51 2.19 -7.01 -8.10
C LEU A 51 2.84 -6.63 -9.44
N ASN A 52 3.68 -5.60 -9.45
CA ASN A 52 4.41 -5.17 -10.66
C ASN A 52 5.33 -6.28 -11.18
N ALA A 53 6.03 -7.00 -10.27
CA ALA A 53 6.84 -8.15 -10.64
C ALA A 53 6.01 -9.27 -11.29
N ARG A 54 4.84 -9.60 -10.74
CA ARG A 54 3.92 -10.60 -11.32
C ARG A 54 3.42 -10.19 -12.70
N VAL A 55 2.93 -8.95 -12.85
CA VAL A 55 2.48 -8.42 -14.14
C VAL A 55 3.60 -8.49 -15.19
N ARG A 56 4.84 -8.16 -14.81
CA ARG A 56 6.00 -8.29 -15.71
C ARG A 56 6.27 -9.74 -16.12
N VAL A 57 6.21 -10.68 -15.18
CA VAL A 57 6.36 -12.11 -15.48
C VAL A 57 5.26 -12.57 -16.43
N ASP A 58 4.00 -12.25 -16.15
CA ASP A 58 2.86 -12.64 -16.99
C ASP A 58 2.95 -12.04 -18.40
N LEU A 59 3.37 -10.78 -18.53
CA LEU A 59 3.62 -10.14 -19.83
C LEU A 59 4.80 -10.77 -20.59
N SER A 60 5.85 -11.19 -19.88
CA SER A 60 7.01 -11.86 -20.49
C SER A 60 6.74 -13.31 -20.86
N ALA A 61 5.76 -13.95 -20.20
CA ALA A 61 5.35 -15.33 -20.43
C ALA A 61 4.25 -15.46 -21.48
N ALA A 62 3.61 -14.36 -21.90
CA ALA A 62 2.73 -14.35 -23.06
C ALA A 62 3.56 -14.75 -24.29
N PRO A 63 3.25 -15.88 -24.95
CA PRO A 63 4.05 -16.35 -26.08
C PRO A 63 3.99 -15.34 -27.21
N SER A 64 5.15 -15.05 -27.78
CA SER A 64 5.29 -14.46 -29.12
C SER A 64 4.82 -15.48 -30.16
N ASP A 65 3.53 -15.81 -30.18
CA ASP A 65 2.91 -16.53 -31.28
C ASP A 65 2.40 -15.49 -32.30
N LEU A 66 3.33 -14.97 -33.08
CA LEU A 66 3.10 -14.29 -34.37
C LEU A 66 4.03 -14.88 -35.43
#